data_AF-A0A259P1Q8-F1
#
_entry.id   AF-A0A259P1Q8-F1
#
_cell.length_a   1.000
_cell.length_b   1.000
_cell.length_c   1.000
_cell.angle_alpha   90.00
_cell.angle_beta   90.00
_cell.angle_gamma   90.00
#
_symmetry.space_group_name_H-M   'P 1'
#
loop_
_entity.id
_entity.type
_entity.pdbx_description
1 polymer ?
#
loop_
_entity_poly.entity_id
_entity_poly.type
_entity_poly.pdbx_seq_one_letter_code
_entity_poly.pdbx_strand_id
1 'polypeptide(L)'
;MQPIINEWQLGDRLGKALQHQQRADFALWLAFLSPAVEEMAEFQTPVNQAAQPKHDLYQQLAVSRRRPFAYQTTDEQALLQQSQAAQQGLAQLKLYSYLQEQPWVWQEDKRKLEPQVIANLDLHCRRRLAGDKIIPSVSDETALYEILEQLSAIQV
;
A
#
# COMPACT_ATOMS: atom_id res chain seq x y z
N MET A 1 -0.01 -7.36 -21.99
CA MET A 1 0.78 -6.11 -21.92
C MET A 1 0.97 -5.77 -20.45
N GLN A 2 2.20 -5.56 -19.98
CA GLN A 2 2.45 -5.11 -18.61
C GLN A 2 2.11 -3.61 -18.53
N PRO A 3 1.29 -3.16 -17.57
CA PRO A 3 1.01 -1.74 -17.38
C PRO A 3 2.29 -0.99 -16.98
N ILE A 4 2.45 0.24 -17.47
CA ILE A 4 3.49 1.17 -16.99
C ILE A 4 3.01 1.70 -15.64
N ILE A 5 3.82 1.53 -14.60
CA ILE A 5 3.47 1.79 -13.21
C ILE A 5 4.24 3.02 -12.71
N ASN A 6 5.56 3.07 -12.95
CA ASN A 6 6.44 4.14 -12.44
C ASN A 6 7.39 4.69 -13.51
N GLU A 7 8.04 5.80 -13.17
CA GLU A 7 8.98 6.54 -14.00
C GLU A 7 10.19 5.69 -14.44
N TRP A 8 10.65 4.76 -13.60
CA TRP A 8 11.76 3.86 -13.95
C TRP A 8 11.48 3.02 -15.20
N GLN A 9 10.23 2.62 -15.42
CA GLN A 9 9.85 1.86 -16.61
C GLN A 9 9.80 2.73 -17.88
N LEU A 10 9.73 4.05 -17.72
CA LEU A 10 9.77 5.02 -18.81
C LEU A 10 11.20 5.39 -19.22
N GLY A 11 12.19 5.21 -18.33
CA GLY A 11 13.57 5.61 -18.55
C GLY A 11 13.67 7.08 -18.96
N ASP A 12 14.25 7.36 -20.11
CA ASP A 12 14.47 8.72 -20.62
C ASP A 12 13.33 9.26 -21.52
N ARG A 13 12.21 8.54 -21.65
CA ARG A 13 11.09 8.97 -22.52
C ARG A 13 10.48 10.29 -22.07
N LEU A 14 10.38 10.47 -20.75
CA LEU A 14 9.80 11.65 -20.12
C LEU A 14 10.71 12.88 -20.31
N GLY A 15 12.03 12.69 -20.21
CA GLY A 15 13.05 13.70 -20.50
C GLY A 15 13.08 14.10 -21.98
N LYS A 16 13.07 13.12 -22.90
CA LYS A 16 13.01 13.37 -24.35
C LYS A 16 11.76 14.13 -24.77
N ALA A 17 10.59 13.77 -24.24
CA ALA A 17 9.34 14.49 -24.54
C ALA A 17 9.40 15.96 -24.09
N LEU A 18 10.04 16.22 -22.95
CA LEU A 18 10.26 17.57 -22.43
C LEU A 18 11.24 18.37 -23.31
N GLN A 19 12.35 17.75 -23.72
CA GLN A 19 13.37 18.36 -24.60
C GLN A 19 12.80 18.71 -25.99
N HIS A 20 11.96 17.84 -26.55
CA HIS A 20 11.35 18.04 -27.87
C HIS A 20 10.04 18.84 -27.84
N GLN A 21 9.66 19.42 -26.70
CA GLN A 21 8.42 20.19 -26.50
C GLN A 21 7.12 19.43 -26.84
N GLN A 22 7.15 18.10 -26.78
CA GLN A 22 6.01 17.23 -27.06
C GLN A 22 5.10 17.12 -25.83
N ARG A 23 4.37 18.20 -25.53
CA ARG A 23 3.50 18.28 -24.34
C ARG A 23 2.40 17.23 -24.30
N ALA A 24 1.87 16.85 -25.46
CA ALA A 24 0.84 15.81 -25.56
C ALA A 24 1.38 14.44 -25.13
N ASP A 25 2.57 14.07 -25.63
CA ASP A 25 3.21 12.79 -25.29
C ASP A 25 3.63 12.79 -23.81
N PHE A 26 4.18 13.90 -23.32
CA PHE A 26 4.50 14.05 -21.90
C PHE A 26 3.26 13.83 -21.01
N ALA A 27 2.14 14.49 -21.32
CA ALA A 27 0.90 14.35 -20.56
C ALA A 27 0.35 12.91 -20.63
N LEU A 28 0.49 12.25 -21.77
CA LEU A 28 0.09 10.85 -21.94
C LEU A 28 0.94 9.91 -21.07
N TRP A 29 2.27 10.07 -21.07
CA TRP A 29 3.16 9.26 -20.24
C TRP A 29 2.86 9.44 -18.76
N LEU A 30 2.59 10.67 -18.33
CA LEU A 30 2.23 10.97 -16.94
C LEU A 30 0.87 10.35 -16.57
N ALA A 31 -0.11 10.37 -17.47
CA ALA A 31 -1.42 9.75 -17.25
C ALA A 31 -1.37 8.22 -17.09
N PHE A 32 -0.32 7.56 -17.62
CA PHE A 32 -0.12 6.14 -17.42
C PHE A 32 0.50 5.78 -16.07
N LEU A 33 1.16 6.71 -15.39
CA LEU A 33 1.80 6.45 -14.10
C LEU A 33 0.75 6.17 -13.01
N SER A 34 1.12 5.33 -12.05
CA SER A 34 0.27 5.07 -10.89
C SER A 34 0.23 6.30 -9.99
N PRO A 35 -0.96 6.75 -9.53
CA PRO A 35 -1.07 7.85 -8.58
C PRO A 35 -0.69 7.45 -7.14
N ALA A 36 -0.42 6.16 -6.88
CA ALA A 36 -0.10 5.66 -5.56
C ALA A 36 1.33 6.04 -5.14
N VAL A 37 1.46 6.82 -4.06
CA VAL A 37 2.76 7.29 -3.54
C VAL A 37 3.71 6.14 -3.21
N GLU A 38 3.19 5.05 -2.63
CA GLU A 38 3.95 3.84 -2.31
C GLU A 38 4.59 3.18 -3.55
N GLU A 39 4.01 3.44 -4.72
CA GLU A 39 4.49 2.88 -5.97
C GLU A 39 5.53 3.80 -6.60
N MET A 40 5.53 5.12 -6.37
CA MET A 40 6.47 6.06 -7.00
C MET A 40 7.93 5.62 -6.88
N ALA A 41 8.69 5.87 -7.94
CA ALA A 41 10.10 5.48 -8.05
C ALA A 41 10.97 5.94 -6.86
N GLU A 42 10.70 7.13 -6.31
CA GLU A 42 11.45 7.71 -5.20
C GLU A 42 11.41 6.85 -3.92
N PHE A 43 10.33 6.10 -3.69
CA PHE A 43 10.16 5.26 -2.50
C PHE A 43 10.62 3.82 -2.72
N GLN A 44 11.00 3.45 -3.94
CA GLN A 44 11.43 2.09 -4.28
C GLN A 44 12.94 1.88 -4.16
N THR A 45 13.67 2.83 -3.57
CA THR A 45 15.12 2.72 -3.39
C THR A 45 15.48 1.47 -2.56
N PRO A 46 16.53 0.72 -2.94
CA PRO A 46 16.98 -0.42 -2.16
C PRO A 46 17.40 0.09 -0.77
N VAL A 47 16.56 -0.18 0.22
CA VAL A 47 16.88 0.13 1.62
C VAL A 47 18.02 -0.78 2.02
N ASN A 48 19.19 -0.18 2.30
CA ASN A 48 20.30 -0.90 2.90
C ASN A 48 19.78 -1.49 4.22
N GLN A 49 19.74 -2.83 4.31
CA GLN A 49 19.13 -3.56 5.43
C GLN A 49 20.00 -3.46 6.69
N ALA A 50 20.38 -2.25 7.10
CA ALA A 50 20.78 -2.02 8.47
C ALA A 50 19.55 -2.37 9.31
N ALA A 51 19.65 -3.45 10.07
CA ALA A 51 18.59 -3.96 10.93
C ALA A 51 18.18 -2.87 11.92
N GLN A 52 17.22 -2.04 11.54
CA GLN A 52 16.64 -1.10 12.47
C GLN A 52 15.98 -1.93 13.57
N PRO A 53 16.29 -1.67 14.85
CA PRO A 53 15.65 -2.36 15.95
C PRO A 53 14.14 -2.13 15.81
N LYS A 54 13.41 -3.24 15.61
CA LYS A 54 11.94 -3.24 15.59
C LYS A 54 11.45 -2.87 16.99
N HIS A 55 11.36 -1.58 17.27
CA HIS A 55 10.67 -1.08 18.45
C HIS A 55 9.17 -1.29 18.24
N ASP A 56 8.60 -2.26 18.95
CA ASP A 56 7.15 -2.44 18.96
C ASP A 56 6.53 -1.33 19.81
N LEU A 57 6.15 -0.23 19.15
CA LEU A 57 5.57 0.95 19.80
C LEU A 57 4.34 0.60 20.65
N TYR A 58 3.59 -0.43 20.29
CA TYR A 58 2.45 -0.90 21.09
C TYR A 58 2.88 -1.40 22.47
N GLN A 59 4.00 -2.12 22.54
CA GLN A 59 4.56 -2.59 23.81
C GLN A 59 5.13 -1.43 24.63
N GLN A 60 5.83 -0.51 23.98
CA GLN A 60 6.44 0.64 24.66
C GLN A 60 5.41 1.61 25.24
N LEU A 61 4.30 1.80 24.52
CA LEU A 61 3.22 2.72 24.93
C LEU A 61 2.13 2.01 25.74
N ALA A 62 2.25 0.70 25.98
CA ALA A 62 1.23 -0.12 26.62
C ALA A 62 -0.18 0.04 25.98
N VAL A 63 -0.21 0.26 24.65
CA VAL A 63 -1.45 0.44 23.89
C VAL A 63 -1.89 -0.91 23.32
N SER A 64 -3.16 -1.25 23.49
CA SER A 64 -3.74 -2.42 22.86
C SER A 64 -3.77 -2.27 21.34
N ARG A 65 -3.39 -3.33 20.62
CA ARG A 65 -3.54 -3.35 19.17
C ARG A 65 -5.03 -3.32 18.82
N ARG A 66 -5.37 -2.53 17.82
CA ARG A 66 -6.73 -2.43 17.31
C ARG A 66 -7.22 -3.83 16.89
N ARG A 67 -8.42 -4.18 17.33
CA ARG A 67 -9.06 -5.45 17.03
C ARG A 67 -9.49 -5.51 15.56
N PRO A 68 -9.40 -6.67 14.88
CA PRO A 68 -9.98 -6.83 13.54
C PRO A 68 -11.52 -6.73 13.58
N PHE A 69 -12.12 -6.43 12.44
CA PHE A 69 -13.59 -6.28 12.36
C PHE A 69 -14.30 -7.63 12.24
N ALA A 70 -13.56 -8.69 11.88
CA ALA A 70 -14.06 -10.05 11.80
C ALA A 70 -14.43 -10.63 13.17
N TYR A 71 -15.42 -11.51 13.16
CA TYR A 71 -15.72 -12.41 14.26
C TYR A 71 -14.54 -13.34 14.55
N GLN A 72 -14.21 -13.48 15.82
CA GLN A 72 -13.23 -14.43 16.34
C GLN A 72 -13.92 -15.38 17.31
N THR A 73 -13.45 -16.63 17.41
CA THR A 73 -14.02 -17.62 18.34
C THR A 73 -13.97 -17.18 19.80
N THR A 74 -13.03 -16.29 20.15
CA THR A 74 -12.94 -15.66 21.47
C THR A 74 -14.11 -14.72 21.81
N ASP A 75 -14.92 -14.35 20.82
CA ASP A 75 -15.98 -13.35 20.98
C ASP A 75 -17.29 -13.93 21.51
N GLU A 76 -17.45 -15.25 21.51
CA GLU A 76 -18.67 -15.90 22.00
C GLU A 76 -19.02 -15.45 23.42
N GLN A 77 -18.01 -15.40 24.28
CA GLN A 77 -18.18 -14.96 25.67
C GLN A 77 -18.56 -13.47 25.74
N ALA A 78 -17.98 -12.64 24.88
CA ALA A 78 -18.27 -11.21 24.84
C ALA A 78 -19.70 -10.94 24.34
N LEU A 79 -20.17 -11.68 23.33
CA LEU A 79 -21.54 -11.59 22.84
C LEU A 79 -22.56 -12.09 23.88
N LEU A 80 -22.24 -13.15 24.63
CA LEU A 80 -23.08 -13.62 25.73
C LEU A 80 -23.20 -12.55 26.83
N GLN A 81 -22.08 -11.94 27.24
CA GLN A 81 -22.08 -10.85 28.21
C GLN A 81 -22.83 -9.61 27.71
N GLN A 82 -22.73 -9.29 26.41
CA GLN A 82 -23.53 -8.23 25.81
C GLN A 82 -25.03 -8.54 25.90
N SER A 83 -25.43 -9.78 25.65
CA SER A 83 -26.84 -10.19 25.76
C SER A 83 -27.37 -10.02 27.19
N GLN A 84 -26.54 -10.31 28.20
CA GLN A 84 -26.86 -10.06 29.61
C GLN A 84 -26.92 -8.56 29.91
N ALA A 85 -25.97 -7.76 29.40
CA ALA A 85 -26.00 -6.31 29.54
C ALA A 85 -27.22 -5.67 28.85
N ALA A 86 -27.67 -6.24 27.72
CA ALA A 86 -28.89 -5.81 27.03
C ALA A 86 -30.13 -5.98 27.92
N GLN A 87 -30.21 -7.09 28.66
CA GLN A 87 -31.29 -7.35 29.62
C GLN A 87 -31.29 -6.36 30.79
N GLN A 88 -30.13 -5.82 31.16
CA GLN A 88 -29.97 -4.81 32.22
C GLN A 88 -30.30 -3.39 31.74
N GLY A 89 -30.46 -3.19 30.43
CA GLY A 89 -30.90 -1.93 29.82
C GLY A 89 -29.86 -1.27 28.90
N LEU A 90 -30.32 -0.26 28.16
CA LEU A 90 -29.54 0.38 27.09
C LEU A 90 -28.26 1.07 27.58
N ALA A 91 -28.28 1.63 28.79
CA ALA A 91 -27.10 2.29 29.36
C ALA A 91 -25.95 1.28 29.59
N GLN A 92 -26.28 0.12 30.14
CA GLN A 92 -25.33 -0.95 30.41
C GLN A 92 -24.78 -1.54 29.10
N LEU A 93 -25.66 -1.74 28.11
CA LEU A 93 -25.26 -2.20 26.78
C LEU A 93 -24.28 -1.22 26.10
N LYS A 94 -24.56 0.09 26.16
CA LYS A 94 -23.66 1.11 25.59
C LYS A 94 -22.30 1.11 26.28
N LEU A 95 -22.30 1.11 27.61
CA LEU A 95 -21.06 1.05 28.40
C LEU A 95 -20.25 -0.19 28.01
N TYR A 96 -20.89 -1.35 27.94
CA TYR A 96 -20.23 -2.59 27.54
C TYR A 96 -19.63 -2.49 26.13
N SER A 97 -20.37 -1.94 25.16
CA SER A 97 -19.89 -1.75 23.79
C SER A 97 -18.72 -0.76 23.66
N TYR A 98 -18.58 0.19 24.59
CA TYR A 98 -17.46 1.13 24.61
C TYR A 98 -16.22 0.56 25.29
N LEU A 99 -16.39 -0.33 26.27
CA LEU A 99 -15.27 -1.00 26.93
C LEU A 99 -14.72 -2.18 26.12
N GLN A 100 -15.57 -2.85 25.33
CA GLN A 100 -15.19 -3.99 24.52
C GLN A 100 -15.62 -3.81 23.07
N GLU A 101 -14.63 -3.65 22.18
CA GLU A 101 -14.86 -3.59 20.74
C GLU A 101 -15.42 -4.92 20.23
N GLN A 102 -16.60 -4.87 19.62
CA GLN A 102 -17.32 -6.04 19.12
C GLN A 102 -17.00 -6.33 17.66
N PRO A 103 -17.16 -7.59 17.21
CA PRO A 103 -17.02 -7.90 15.80
C PRO A 103 -18.18 -7.25 15.02
N TRP A 104 -17.85 -6.62 13.91
CA TRP A 104 -18.84 -5.95 13.06
C TRP A 104 -19.30 -6.87 11.92
N VAL A 105 -18.44 -7.79 11.49
CA VAL A 105 -18.66 -8.66 10.34
C VAL A 105 -18.28 -10.08 10.72
N TRP A 106 -19.01 -11.07 10.21
CA TRP A 106 -18.68 -12.49 10.41
C TRP A 106 -17.30 -12.87 9.86
N GLN A 107 -16.98 -12.40 8.66
CA GLN A 107 -15.69 -12.61 8.02
C GLN A 107 -15.22 -11.31 7.39
N GLU A 108 -14.02 -10.86 7.74
CA GLU A 108 -13.38 -9.72 7.11
C GLU A 108 -12.71 -10.17 5.82
N ASP A 109 -13.40 -9.97 4.69
CA ASP A 109 -12.83 -10.18 3.36
C ASP A 109 -12.60 -8.85 2.67
N LYS A 110 -11.33 -8.42 2.65
CA LYS A 110 -10.89 -7.15 2.03
C LYS A 110 -11.11 -7.12 0.52
N ARG A 111 -11.37 -8.27 -0.11
CA ARG A 111 -11.60 -8.40 -1.56
C ARG A 111 -13.08 -8.49 -1.93
N LYS A 112 -13.97 -8.58 -0.94
CA LYS A 112 -15.42 -8.65 -1.15
C LYS A 112 -15.99 -7.25 -1.44
N LEU A 113 -15.60 -6.70 -2.58
CA LEU A 113 -16.15 -5.48 -3.14
C LEU A 113 -17.29 -5.84 -4.10
N GLU A 114 -18.25 -4.94 -4.25
CA GLU A 114 -19.34 -5.12 -5.22
C GLU A 114 -18.76 -5.17 -6.66
N PRO A 115 -19.26 -6.06 -7.54
CA PRO A 115 -18.72 -6.20 -8.89
C PRO A 115 -18.76 -4.90 -9.69
N GLN A 116 -19.74 -4.03 -9.44
CA GLN A 116 -19.83 -2.71 -10.09
C GLN A 116 -18.66 -1.80 -9.68
N VAL A 117 -18.26 -1.84 -8.41
CA VAL A 117 -17.10 -1.07 -7.92
C VAL A 117 -15.84 -1.59 -8.60
N ILE A 118 -15.65 -2.91 -8.65
CA ILE A 118 -14.50 -3.54 -9.31
C ILE A 118 -14.44 -3.18 -10.81
N ALA A 119 -15.59 -3.17 -11.48
CA ALA A 119 -15.72 -2.79 -12.88
C ALA A 119 -15.41 -1.31 -13.14
N ASN A 120 -15.53 -0.44 -12.14
CA ASN A 120 -15.19 0.98 -12.25
C ASN A 120 -13.80 1.34 -11.72
N LEU A 121 -13.05 0.37 -11.17
CA LEU A 121 -11.68 0.60 -10.75
C LEU A 121 -10.78 0.91 -11.96
N ASP A 122 -9.91 1.89 -11.77
CA ASP A 122 -8.79 2.16 -12.66
C ASP A 122 -7.85 0.94 -12.77
N LEU A 123 -7.10 0.88 -13.87
CA LEU A 123 -6.19 -0.22 -14.20
C LEU A 123 -5.22 -0.52 -13.04
N HIS A 124 -4.63 0.53 -12.45
CA HIS A 124 -3.70 0.41 -11.33
C HIS A 124 -4.38 -0.14 -10.07
N CYS A 125 -5.59 0.32 -9.77
CA CYS A 125 -6.38 -0.18 -8.65
C CYS A 125 -6.74 -1.66 -8.81
N ARG A 126 -7.12 -2.10 -10.02
CA ARG A 126 -7.39 -3.51 -10.32
C ARG A 126 -6.16 -4.39 -10.14
N ARG A 127 -5.00 -3.94 -10.64
CA ARG A 127 -3.71 -4.63 -10.45
C ARG A 127 -3.38 -4.80 -8.96
N ARG A 128 -3.53 -3.74 -8.16
CA ARG A 128 -3.31 -3.78 -6.71
C ARG A 128 -4.27 -4.74 -6.00
N LEU A 129 -5.53 -4.76 -6.40
CA LEU A 129 -6.54 -5.70 -5.87
C LEU A 129 -6.14 -7.16 -6.13
N ALA A 130 -5.61 -7.45 -7.34
CA ALA A 130 -5.11 -8.77 -7.72
C ALA A 130 -3.87 -9.20 -6.90
N GLY A 131 -3.10 -8.23 -6.39
CA GLY A 131 -1.93 -8.47 -5.55
C GLY A 131 -0.60 -8.47 -6.31
N ASP A 132 -0.59 -7.96 -7.54
CA ASP A 132 0.62 -7.85 -8.36
C ASP A 132 1.54 -6.77 -7.78
N LYS A 133 2.61 -7.24 -7.11
CA LYS A 133 3.65 -6.38 -6.57
C LYS A 133 4.59 -5.92 -7.68
N ILE A 134 5.05 -4.68 -7.57
CA ILE A 134 6.09 -4.14 -8.42
C ILE A 134 7.41 -4.78 -7.99
N ILE A 135 8.10 -5.40 -8.94
CA ILE A 135 9.47 -5.85 -8.75
C ILE A 135 10.33 -4.70 -9.26
N PRO A 136 11.08 -4.00 -8.39
CA PRO A 136 12.01 -2.99 -8.87
C PRO A 136 13.03 -3.67 -9.78
N SER A 137 13.31 -3.07 -10.94
CA SER A 137 14.41 -3.52 -11.79
C SER A 137 15.71 -3.29 -11.02
N VAL A 138 16.40 -4.37 -10.65
CA VAL A 138 17.74 -4.31 -10.08
C VAL A 138 18.61 -3.59 -11.10
N SER A 139 19.07 -2.38 -10.77
CA SER A 139 20.12 -1.73 -11.55
C SER A 139 21.41 -2.49 -11.27
N ASP A 140 21.98 -3.13 -12.28
CA ASP A 140 23.27 -3.79 -12.17
C ASP A 140 24.33 -2.76 -11.76
N GLU A 141 24.84 -2.87 -10.53
CA GLU A 141 25.79 -1.92 -9.94
C GLU A 141 27.06 -1.79 -10.79
N THR A 142 27.46 -2.85 -11.51
CA THR A 142 28.57 -2.85 -12.47
C THR A 142 28.34 -1.94 -13.67
N ALA A 143 27.09 -1.78 -14.13
CA ALA A 143 26.77 -0.89 -15.24
C ALA A 143 26.94 0.60 -14.85
N LEU A 144 26.78 0.94 -13.56
CA LEU A 144 27.01 2.31 -13.08
C LEU A 144 28.49 2.68 -13.05
N TYR A 145 29.38 1.71 -12.76
CA TYR A 145 30.83 1.93 -12.81
C TYR A 145 31.32 2.22 -14.23
N GLU A 146 30.81 1.49 -15.23
CA GLU A 146 31.17 1.72 -16.64
C GLU A 146 30.76 3.13 -17.12
N ILE A 147 29.59 3.60 -16.69
CA ILE A 147 29.11 4.97 -17.02
C ILE A 147 29.98 6.03 -16.35
N LEU A 148 30.42 5.82 -15.11
CA LEU A 148 31.33 6.73 -14.40
C LEU A 148 32.72 6.77 -15.04
N GLU A 149 33.24 5.64 -15.51
CA GLU A 149 34.49 5.61 -16.29
C GLU A 149 34.37 6.38 -17.60
N GLN A 150 33.27 6.20 -18.34
CA GLN A 150 33.05 6.94 -19.58
C GLN A 150 32.94 8.45 -19.36
N LEU A 151 32.27 8.89 -18.29
CA LEU A 151 32.16 10.32 -17.96
C LEU A 151 33.49 10.93 -17.48
N SER A 152 34.30 10.16 -16.75
CA SER A 152 35.63 10.63 -16.34
C SER A 152 36.61 10.70 -17.52
N ALA A 153 36.46 9.84 -18.53
CA ALA A 153 37.25 9.88 -19.77
C ALA A 153 36.90 11.06 -20.70
N ILE A 154 35.73 11.67 -20.54
CA ILE A 154 35.26 12.82 -21.35
C ILE A 154 35.78 14.18 -20.81
N GLN A 155 36.42 14.22 -19.63
CA GLN A 155 36.96 15.44 -19.01
C GLN A 155 38.42 15.78 -19.38
N VAL A 156 38.93 15.34 -20.54
CA VAL A 156 40.21 15.80 -21.12
C VAL A 156 39.97 16.35 -22.52
#